data_AF-A0A834IAA7-F1
#
_entry.id   AF-A0A834IAA7-F1
#
_cell.length_a   1.000
_cell.length_b   1.000
_cell.length_c   1.000
_cell.angle_alpha   90.00
_cell.angle_beta   90.00
_cell.angle_gamma   90.00
#
_symmetry.space_group_name_H-M   'P 1'
#
loop_
_entity.id
_entity.type
_entity.pdbx_description
1 polymer ?
#
loop_
_entity_poly.entity_id
_entity_poly.type
_entity_poly.pdbx_seq_one_letter_code
_entity_poly.pdbx_strand_id
1 'polypeptide(L)'
;FCLTSNVVCLTSKSYQEHHVREWMKANMPFCLSTDDKGVFNTTLSNEFRIVQQTFSLNKEELWKISKNSLSYSFATDRDKNVLNEKLDKWKLANIKILKHPYYICL
;
A
#
# COMPACT_ATOMS: atom_id res chain seq x y z
N PHE A 1 -1.94 7.94 1.80
CA PHE A 1 -2.80 8.16 0.63
C PHE A 1 -4.01 7.29 0.72
N CYS A 2 -5.18 7.86 0.42
CA CYS A 2 -6.48 7.22 0.55
C CYS A 2 -7.20 7.31 -0.79
N LEU A 3 -6.88 6.41 -1.72
CA LEU A 3 -7.19 6.61 -3.14
C LEU A 3 -8.70 6.70 -3.38
N THR A 4 -9.47 5.76 -2.82
CA THR A 4 -10.93 5.76 -2.97
C THR A 4 -11.56 7.00 -2.35
N SER A 5 -11.18 7.35 -1.12
CA SER A 5 -11.63 8.59 -0.45
C SER A 5 -11.35 9.82 -1.30
N ASN A 6 -10.12 9.95 -1.81
CA ASN A 6 -9.70 11.13 -2.55
C ASN A 6 -10.46 11.31 -3.87
N VAL A 7 -10.79 10.21 -4.56
CA VAL A 7 -11.58 10.25 -5.80
C VAL A 7 -13.05 10.49 -5.52
N VAL A 8 -13.66 9.82 -4.53
CA VAL A 8 -15.07 10.01 -4.15
C VAL A 8 -15.33 11.44 -3.68
N CYS A 9 -14.41 12.02 -2.91
CA CYS A 9 -14.48 13.39 -2.41
C CYS A 9 -14.03 14.44 -3.44
N LEU A 10 -13.71 14.06 -4.68
CA LEU A 10 -13.26 14.94 -5.77
C LEU A 10 -11.97 15.74 -5.48
N THR A 11 -11.22 15.37 -4.45
CA THR A 11 -9.87 15.92 -4.18
C THR A 11 -8.82 15.42 -5.18
N SER A 12 -9.12 14.33 -5.89
CA SER A 12 -8.39 13.85 -7.07
C SER A 12 -9.39 13.48 -8.16
N LYS A 13 -9.16 13.95 -9.38
CA LYS A 13 -10.11 13.80 -10.51
C LYS A 13 -10.34 12.36 -10.94
N SER A 14 -9.31 11.54 -10.80
CA SER A 14 -9.29 10.12 -11.17
C SER A 14 -8.18 9.42 -10.39
N TYR A 15 -8.16 8.08 -10.41
CA TYR A 15 -7.03 7.33 -9.84
C TYR A 15 -5.73 7.64 -10.60
N GLN A 16 -5.80 7.80 -11.93
CA GLN A 16 -4.65 8.09 -12.79
C GLN A 16 -4.01 9.46 -12.50
N GLU A 17 -4.84 10.43 -12.12
CA GLU A 17 -4.44 11.79 -11.74
C GLU A 17 -4.20 11.94 -10.23
N HIS A 18 -4.19 10.84 -9.47
CA HIS A 18 -3.96 10.89 -8.03
C HIS A 18 -2.53 11.34 -7.71
N HIS A 19 -2.39 12.28 -6.79
CA HIS A 19 -1.13 12.94 -6.42
C HIS A 19 -0.06 11.99 -5.85
N VAL A 20 -0.43 10.77 -5.43
CA VAL A 20 0.51 9.68 -5.10
C VAL A 20 1.50 9.39 -6.23
N ARG A 21 1.11 9.61 -7.49
CA ARG A 21 1.98 9.44 -8.66
C ARG A 21 3.25 10.29 -8.55
N GLU A 22 3.10 11.54 -8.13
CA GLU A 22 4.22 12.47 -8.00
C GLU A 22 5.10 12.09 -6.79
N TRP A 23 4.51 11.57 -5.71
CA TRP A 23 5.27 11.04 -4.57
C TRP A 23 6.11 9.82 -4.97
N MET A 24 5.55 8.92 -5.77
CA MET A 24 6.30 7.76 -6.28
C MET A 24 7.45 8.20 -7.18
N LYS A 25 7.22 9.13 -8.12
CA LYS A 25 8.27 9.67 -9.01
C LYS A 25 9.39 10.37 -8.23
N ALA A 26 9.04 11.09 -7.16
CA ALA A 26 9.99 11.77 -6.29
C ALA A 26 10.63 10.86 -5.24
N ASN A 27 10.33 9.55 -5.22
CA ASN A 27 10.77 8.60 -4.21
C ASN A 27 10.51 9.08 -2.76
N MET A 28 9.37 9.76 -2.57
CA MET A 28 8.96 10.31 -1.28
C MET A 28 8.31 9.23 -0.40
N PRO A 29 8.46 9.31 0.94
CA PRO A 29 7.83 8.37 1.86
C PRO A 29 6.30 8.52 1.83
N PHE A 30 5.58 7.40 1.76
CA PHE A 30 4.13 7.37 1.90
C PHE A 30 3.61 6.00 2.38
N CYS A 31 2.37 6.00 2.89
CA CYS A 31 1.58 4.81 3.20
C CYS A 31 0.28 4.81 2.39
N LEU A 32 -0.35 3.64 2.27
CA LEU A 32 -1.74 3.51 1.81
C LEU A 32 -2.67 3.32 3.01
N SER A 33 -3.88 3.88 2.92
CA SER A 33 -4.90 3.74 3.95
C SER A 33 -6.29 3.79 3.32
N THR A 34 -7.31 3.33 4.06
CA THR A 34 -8.70 3.40 3.62
C THR A 34 -9.36 4.75 3.85
N ASP A 35 -8.80 5.58 4.73
CA ASP A 35 -9.57 6.64 5.41
C ASP A 35 -10.77 5.97 6.12
N ASP A 36 -12.00 6.28 5.74
CA ASP A 36 -13.22 5.67 6.23
C ASP A 36 -13.67 4.45 5.41
N LYS A 37 -13.20 3.25 5.76
CA LYS A 37 -13.51 2.00 5.02
C LYS A 37 -15.02 1.76 4.80
N GLY A 38 -15.86 2.16 5.76
CA GLY A 38 -17.31 1.98 5.72
C GLY A 38 -18.00 3.01 4.84
N VAL A 39 -17.59 4.28 4.93
CA VAL A 39 -18.16 5.38 4.14
C VAL A 39 -17.83 5.21 2.67
N PHE A 40 -16.59 4.82 2.36
CA PHE A 40 -16.12 4.66 0.98
C PHE A 40 -16.32 3.25 0.42
N ASN A 41 -16.94 2.34 1.19
CA ASN A 41 -17.17 0.95 0.81
C ASN A 41 -15.93 0.27 0.17
N THR A 42 -14.78 0.42 0.83
CA THR A 42 -13.48 -0.09 0.35
C THR A 42 -12.78 -0.92 1.43
N THR A 43 -11.71 -1.59 1.06
CA THR A 43 -10.82 -2.32 1.96
C THR A 43 -9.37 -1.95 1.68
N LEU A 44 -8.47 -2.14 2.65
CA LEU A 44 -7.05 -1.87 2.43
C LEU A 44 -6.50 -2.71 1.26
N SER A 45 -6.90 -3.98 1.14
CA SER A 45 -6.56 -4.83 0.00
C SER A 45 -7.03 -4.24 -1.34
N ASN A 46 -8.21 -3.62 -1.36
CA ASN A 46 -8.71 -2.93 -2.55
C ASN A 46 -7.90 -1.66 -2.87
N GLU A 47 -7.47 -0.87 -1.87
CA GLU A 47 -6.58 0.27 -2.10
C GLU A 47 -5.24 -0.17 -2.71
N PHE A 48 -4.66 -1.27 -2.22
CA PHE A 48 -3.45 -1.87 -2.79
C PHE A 48 -3.69 -2.33 -4.24
N ARG A 49 -4.83 -2.97 -4.53
CA ARG A 49 -5.21 -3.35 -5.90
C ARG A 49 -5.35 -2.13 -6.82
N ILE A 50 -6.01 -1.07 -6.36
CA ILE A 50 -6.22 0.15 -7.15
C ILE A 50 -4.88 0.78 -7.51
N VAL A 51 -3.98 0.99 -6.53
CA VAL A 51 -2.68 1.61 -6.81
C VAL A 51 -1.83 0.72 -7.74
N GLN A 52 -1.90 -0.60 -7.58
CA GLN A 52 -1.19 -1.55 -8.42
C GLN A 52 -1.65 -1.44 -9.88
N GLN A 53 -2.96 -1.52 -10.11
CA GLN A 53 -3.54 -1.48 -11.46
C GLN A 53 -3.34 -0.11 -12.12
N THR A 54 -3.45 0.96 -11.34
CA THR A 54 -3.36 2.34 -11.84
C THR A 54 -1.94 2.72 -12.26
N PHE A 55 -0.93 2.29 -11.49
CA PHE A 55 0.46 2.69 -11.69
C PHE A 55 1.38 1.53 -12.09
N SER A 56 0.80 0.38 -12.43
CA SER A 56 1.51 -0.82 -12.89
C SER A 56 2.61 -1.29 -11.92
N LEU A 57 2.38 -1.12 -10.62
CA LEU A 57 3.35 -1.52 -9.60
C LEU A 57 3.50 -3.05 -9.58
N ASN A 58 4.73 -3.51 -9.42
CA ASN A 58 5.01 -4.91 -9.17
C ASN A 58 4.82 -5.25 -7.67
N LYS A 59 4.84 -6.55 -7.36
CA LYS A 59 4.57 -7.03 -6.00
C LYS A 59 5.67 -6.68 -4.99
N GLU A 60 6.91 -6.58 -5.44
CA GLU A 60 8.01 -6.14 -4.58
C GLU A 60 7.84 -4.66 -4.21
N GLU A 61 7.34 -3.82 -5.12
CA GLU A 61 7.00 -2.43 -4.83
C GLU A 61 5.84 -2.32 -3.83
N LEU A 62 4.76 -3.09 -4.02
CA LEU A 62 3.67 -3.15 -3.05
C LEU A 62 4.15 -3.63 -1.68
N TRP A 63 5.00 -4.66 -1.66
CA TRP A 63 5.59 -5.17 -0.43
C TRP A 63 6.41 -4.09 0.28
N LYS A 64 7.22 -3.35 -0.48
CA LYS A 64 8.02 -2.24 0.04
C LYS A 64 7.14 -1.14 0.62
N ILE A 65 6.03 -0.78 -0.03
CA ILE A 65 5.06 0.20 0.49
C ILE A 65 4.47 -0.28 1.84
N SER A 66 4.04 -1.54 1.90
CA SER A 66 3.50 -2.14 3.13
C SER A 66 4.55 -2.15 4.26
N LYS A 67 5.77 -2.64 3.97
CA LYS A 67 6.86 -2.70 4.96
C LYS A 67 7.30 -1.31 5.43
N ASN A 68 7.42 -0.35 4.52
CA ASN A 68 7.78 1.03 4.87
C ASN A 68 6.71 1.70 5.75
N SER A 69 5.44 1.34 5.61
CA SER A 69 4.38 1.90 6.45
C SER A 69 4.61 1.64 7.95
N LEU A 70 5.31 0.55 8.29
CA LEU A 70 5.70 0.24 9.65
C LEU A 70 6.75 1.22 10.20
N SER A 71 7.74 1.63 9.39
CA SER A 71 8.77 2.57 9.84
C SER A 71 8.19 3.97 10.10
N TYR A 72 7.17 4.36 9.34
CA TYR A 72 6.44 5.62 9.49
C TYR A 72 5.41 5.63 10.62
N SER A 73 5.16 4.48 11.27
CA SER A 73 4.23 4.40 12.39
C SER A 73 4.76 5.06 13.67
N PHE A 74 3.86 5.43 14.58
CA PHE A 74 4.20 5.91 15.93
C PHE A 74 4.43 4.78 16.94
N ALA A 75 4.58 3.53 16.48
CA ALA A 75 4.88 2.40 17.35
C ALA A 75 6.29 2.54 17.96
N THR A 76 6.51 1.89 19.10
CA THR A 76 7.83 1.85 19.73
C THR A 76 8.83 1.08 18.87
N ASP A 77 10.13 1.32 19.04
CA ASP A 77 11.17 0.57 18.32
C ASP A 77 11.06 -0.94 18.60
N ARG A 78 10.69 -1.30 19.85
CA ARG A 78 10.41 -2.69 20.21
C ARG A 78 9.29 -3.28 19.36
N ASP A 79 8.16 -2.59 19.25
CA ASP A 79 7.02 -3.09 18.46
C ASP A 79 7.33 -3.12 16.96
N LYS A 80 8.03 -2.10 16.45
CA LYS A 80 8.52 -2.07 15.07
C LYS A 80 9.44 -3.25 14.78
N ASN A 81 10.34 -3.61 15.69
CA ASN A 81 11.23 -4.77 15.51
C ASN A 81 10.44 -6.08 15.47
N VAL A 82 9.52 -6.28 16.43
CA VAL A 82 8.66 -7.48 16.46
C VAL A 82 7.81 -7.60 15.19
N LEU A 83 7.24 -6.51 14.71
CA LEU A 83 6.42 -6.50 13.50
C LEU A 83 7.27 -6.69 12.24
N ASN A 84 8.47 -6.10 12.16
CA ASN A 84 9.40 -6.33 11.05
C ASN A 84 9.80 -7.80 10.95
N GLU A 85 10.13 -8.45 12.05
CA GLU A 85 10.44 -9.89 12.05
C GLU A 85 9.27 -10.74 11.58
N LYS A 86 8.03 -10.41 12.00
CA LYS A 86 6.82 -11.10 11.55
C LYS A 86 6.61 -10.92 10.04
N LEU A 87 6.80 -9.70 9.54
CA LEU A 87 6.69 -9.39 8.11
C LEU A 87 7.76 -10.15 7.31
N ASP A 88 9.00 -10.18 7.77
CA ASP A 88 10.08 -10.88 7.06
C ASP A 88 9.89 -12.39 7.03
N LYS A 89 9.44 -12.99 8.15
CA LYS A 89 9.04 -14.41 8.19
C LYS A 89 7.90 -14.70 7.21
N TRP A 90 6.88 -13.84 7.17
CA TRP A 90 5.77 -13.99 6.23
C TRP A 90 6.25 -13.88 4.77
N LYS A 91 7.14 -12.92 4.45
CA LYS A 91 7.69 -12.76 3.10
C LYS A 91 8.42 -14.02 2.63
N LEU A 92 9.26 -14.59 3.50
CA LEU A 92 10.02 -15.81 3.19
C LEU A 92 9.08 -17.00 2.96
N ALA A 93 8.07 -17.17 3.81
CA ALA A 93 7.08 -18.23 3.66
C ALA A 93 6.24 -18.08 2.37
N ASN A 94 6.04 -16.85 1.90
CA ASN A 94 5.16 -16.52 0.76
C ASN A 94 5.90 -16.03 -0.48
N ILE A 95 7.21 -16.30 -0.61
CA ILE A 95 8.01 -15.77 -1.73
C ILE A 95 7.49 -16.20 -3.11
N LYS A 96 6.79 -17.33 -3.19
CA LYS A 96 6.11 -17.81 -4.39
C LYS A 96 4.97 -16.88 -4.81
N ILE A 97 4.22 -16.32 -3.85
CA ILE A 97 3.12 -15.38 -4.11
C ILE A 97 3.64 -14.09 -4.74
N LEU A 98 4.79 -13.59 -4.28
CA LEU A 98 5.45 -12.40 -4.83
C LEU A 98 5.95 -12.61 -6.26
N LYS A 99 6.26 -13.85 -6.64
CA LYS A 99 6.73 -14.20 -7.98
C LYS A 99 5.62 -14.65 -8.93
N HIS A 100 4.42 -14.88 -8.42
CA HIS A 100 3.33 -15.46 -9.21
C HIS A 100 2.52 -14.38 -9.94
N PRO A 101 2.26 -14.46 -11.25
CA PRO A 101 1.64 -13.36 -11.99
C PRO A 101 0.16 -13.12 -11.67
N TYR A 102 -0.56 -14.12 -11.14
CA TYR A 102 -2.03 -14.07 -11.02
C TYR A 102 -2.60 -13.68 -9.64
N TYR A 103 -1.79 -13.57 -8.58
CA TYR A 103 -2.30 -13.08 -7.29
C TYR A 103 -2.34 -11.55 -7.27
N ILE A 104 -3.50 -10.98 -7.01
CA ILE A 104 -3.77 -9.53 -7.13
C ILE A 104 -3.46 -8.77 -5.82
N CYS A 105 -3.21 -9.45 -4.71
CA CYS A 105 -2.92 -8.81 -3.43
C CYS A 105 -1.86 -9.59 -2.62
N LEU A 106 -1.14 -8.86 -1.76
CA LEU A 106 -0.35 -9.41 -0.65
C LEU A 106 -1.28 -10.05 0.39
#